data_AF-A0A958IV06-F1
#
_entry.id   AF-A0A958IV06-F1
#
_cell.length_a   1.000
_cell.length_b   1.000
_cell.length_c   1.000
_cell.angle_alpha   90.00
_cell.angle_beta   90.00
_cell.angle_gamma   90.00
#
_symmetry.space_group_name_H-M   'P 1'
#
loop_
_entity.id
_entity.type
_entity.pdbx_description
1 polymer ?
#
loop_
_entity_poly.entity_id
_entity_poly.type
_entity_poly.pdbx_seq_one_letter_code
_entity_poly.pdbx_strand_id
1 'polypeptide(L)'
;TAQAPSDSTAPLPEGWVLQLTDIQLQHSWINISAPDTLLPRRIEGINSRLSARYSNREQWLDLAYLRLQTRRPDIALEEMRFRLEADEAGMDLNGLVIRTARNRVDGAGSYKPRPDTPSQARIEMAPLETGEFQFFLPDLQLPLKPQVQLETVLLRDSLRWELQISGSGEQLRLQGGIAPFSGLLQEGKAMPRYRLDGELQHINLARWMKNPELPSSLSGRFQLSGRGLTAEDAVLTFRGNLDPFRHQEYSLHAVRISGSYDRGDGRGSLAAGSSAGDINLTVRLQDLLHRQHFSGNLRLRHLDLGAFTGRDDSLHSDINLGLSFRGSGFDPAQLKAQAEVFISPSSAGDIPLDTLYAQIKVHRQSLQIDTLFAAAPYGTVALSGFSDPAATTDLRLGGTITDLSRLQQPLGADTLRAESGSFSARVRGSSDSLHAAGEILFSNLVYNTVQIESIRGNLEGIFSADARSGQFEVGLAQIRAGEYPIDQIALNGRFRDQQADLRLEADLPPSLAAALDL
;
A
#
# COMPACT_ATOMS: atom_id res chain seq x y z
N THR A 1 -38.24 40.63 1.22
CA THR A 1 -39.34 39.64 1.18
C THR A 1 -39.84 39.53 -0.25
N ALA A 2 -39.26 38.63 -1.04
CA ALA A 2 -39.74 38.29 -2.37
C ALA A 2 -40.29 36.86 -2.30
N GLN A 3 -41.58 36.71 -2.56
CA GLN A 3 -42.27 35.42 -2.66
C GLN A 3 -41.71 34.65 -3.86
N ALA A 4 -41.36 33.38 -3.64
CA ALA A 4 -41.09 32.43 -4.70
C ALA A 4 -42.37 32.26 -5.55
N PRO A 5 -42.25 32.07 -6.88
CA PRO A 5 -43.40 31.72 -7.70
C PRO A 5 -43.94 30.37 -7.23
N SER A 6 -45.24 30.34 -6.96
CA SER A 6 -45.99 29.13 -6.66
C SER A 6 -45.84 28.13 -7.82
N ASP A 7 -45.25 26.97 -7.54
CA ASP A 7 -45.28 25.81 -8.44
C ASP A 7 -46.75 25.41 -8.66
N SER A 8 -47.31 25.82 -9.80
CA SER A 8 -48.62 25.37 -10.26
C SER A 8 -48.44 24.21 -11.24
N THR A 9 -48.08 23.04 -10.74
CA THR A 9 -48.25 21.78 -11.48
C THR A 9 -49.57 21.14 -11.06
N ALA A 10 -50.68 21.83 -11.33
CA ALA A 10 -51.99 21.20 -11.24
C ALA A 10 -52.05 20.08 -12.30
N PRO A 11 -52.46 18.85 -11.96
CA PRO A 11 -52.64 17.80 -12.95
C PRO A 11 -53.65 18.24 -14.00
N LEU A 12 -53.45 17.79 -15.26
CA LEU A 12 -54.38 18.09 -16.34
C LEU A 12 -55.79 17.58 -15.97
N PRO A 13 -56.86 18.31 -16.34
CA PRO A 13 -58.23 17.88 -16.07
C PRO A 13 -58.49 16.48 -16.67
N GLU A 14 -59.36 15.69 -16.03
CA GLU A 14 -59.70 14.34 -16.52
C GLU A 14 -60.12 14.37 -18.00
N GLY A 15 -59.49 13.51 -18.81
CA GLY A 15 -59.80 13.36 -20.24
C GLY A 15 -58.95 14.20 -21.20
N TRP A 16 -58.05 15.06 -20.72
CA TRP A 16 -57.14 15.80 -21.59
C TRP A 16 -56.02 14.93 -22.16
N VAL A 17 -55.72 15.13 -23.44
CA VAL A 17 -54.57 14.53 -24.14
C VAL A 17 -53.79 15.65 -24.80
N LEU A 18 -52.53 15.83 -24.40
CA LEU A 18 -51.58 16.69 -25.08
C LEU A 18 -50.81 15.85 -26.10
N GLN A 19 -50.90 16.19 -27.38
CA GLN A 19 -50.15 15.52 -28.43
C GLN A 19 -49.27 16.52 -29.17
N LEU A 20 -47.97 16.31 -29.09
CA LEU A 20 -46.92 17.08 -29.73
C LEU A 20 -46.30 16.18 -30.79
N THR A 21 -46.51 16.50 -32.06
CA THR A 21 -45.99 15.70 -33.17
C THR A 21 -44.91 16.49 -33.90
N ASP A 22 -43.74 15.89 -34.07
CA ASP A 22 -42.63 16.44 -34.85
C ASP A 22 -42.20 17.87 -34.43
N ILE A 23 -42.00 18.08 -33.13
CA ILE A 23 -41.42 19.34 -32.63
C ILE A 23 -39.95 19.38 -33.04
N GLN A 24 -39.58 20.44 -33.74
CA GLN A 24 -38.21 20.70 -34.15
C GLN A 24 -37.68 21.97 -33.48
N LEU A 25 -36.52 21.85 -32.84
CA LEU A 25 -35.73 22.98 -32.38
C LEU A 25 -34.48 23.04 -33.25
N GLN A 26 -34.15 24.24 -33.75
CA GLN A 26 -32.99 24.45 -34.61
C GLN A 26 -32.19 25.63 -34.09
N HIS A 27 -30.88 25.42 -33.87
CA HIS A 27 -29.93 26.45 -33.46
C HIS A 27 -30.32 27.25 -32.21
N SER A 28 -31.05 26.62 -31.27
CA SER A 28 -31.44 27.30 -30.02
C SER A 28 -30.28 27.38 -29.03
N TRP A 29 -30.37 28.33 -28.10
CA TRP A 29 -29.44 28.47 -26.98
C TRP A 29 -30.19 28.72 -25.68
N ILE A 30 -29.58 28.34 -24.56
CA ILE A 30 -30.10 28.53 -23.21
C ILE A 30 -28.97 29.09 -22.34
N ASN A 31 -29.24 30.17 -21.60
CA ASN A 31 -28.36 30.64 -20.53
C ASN A 31 -28.92 30.17 -19.20
N ILE A 32 -28.07 29.54 -18.39
CA ILE A 32 -28.45 29.02 -17.08
C ILE A 32 -27.71 29.83 -16.02
N SER A 33 -28.50 30.50 -15.17
CA SER A 33 -27.99 31.19 -13.97
C SER A 33 -28.26 30.30 -12.77
N ALA A 34 -27.30 29.43 -12.45
CA ALA A 34 -27.35 28.56 -11.28
C ALA A 34 -26.10 28.77 -10.40
N PRO A 35 -26.22 28.62 -9.07
CA PRO A 35 -25.07 28.68 -8.17
C PRO A 35 -24.17 27.44 -8.26
N ASP A 36 -24.69 26.33 -8.79
CA ASP A 36 -23.99 25.04 -8.94
C ASP A 36 -23.07 25.04 -10.17
N THR A 37 -21.88 24.48 -10.01
CA THR A 37 -20.87 24.30 -11.07
C THR A 37 -21.12 23.07 -11.96
N LEU A 38 -22.02 22.16 -11.57
CA LEU A 38 -22.39 20.97 -12.35
C LEU A 38 -23.30 21.31 -13.54
N LEU A 39 -24.12 22.36 -13.41
CA LEU A 39 -24.99 22.82 -14.49
C LEU A 39 -24.19 23.71 -15.46
N PRO A 40 -24.30 23.48 -16.78
CA PRO A 40 -23.59 24.29 -17.75
C PRO A 40 -24.14 25.72 -17.73
N ARG A 41 -23.26 26.72 -17.75
CA ARG A 41 -23.71 28.14 -17.79
C ARG A 41 -24.43 28.51 -19.08
N ARG A 42 -24.07 27.82 -20.16
CA ARG A 42 -24.67 28.04 -21.48
C ARG A 42 -24.77 26.73 -22.24
N ILE A 43 -25.89 26.56 -22.92
CA ILE A 43 -26.13 25.51 -23.89
C ILE A 43 -26.35 26.20 -25.24
N GLU A 44 -25.62 25.77 -26.27
CA GLU A 44 -25.61 26.35 -27.61
C GLU A 44 -25.86 25.27 -28.65
N GLY A 45 -26.33 25.68 -29.84
CA GLY A 45 -26.46 24.79 -30.99
C GLY A 45 -27.45 23.65 -30.76
N ILE A 46 -28.49 23.88 -29.96
CA ILE A 46 -29.52 22.89 -29.66
C ILE A 46 -30.28 22.59 -30.95
N ASN A 47 -30.13 21.37 -31.44
CA ASN A 47 -30.88 20.83 -32.56
C ASN A 47 -31.59 19.57 -32.07
N SER A 48 -32.92 19.55 -32.13
CA SER A 48 -33.72 18.45 -31.59
C SER A 48 -34.92 18.16 -32.48
N ARG A 49 -35.30 16.90 -32.55
CA ARG A 49 -36.59 16.44 -33.09
C ARG A 49 -37.22 15.50 -32.08
N LEU A 50 -38.38 15.89 -31.55
CA LEU A 50 -39.10 15.09 -30.57
C LEU A 50 -40.58 14.99 -30.91
N SER A 51 -41.20 13.90 -30.47
CA SER A 51 -42.65 13.75 -30.43
C SER A 51 -43.02 13.30 -29.03
N ALA A 52 -44.12 13.83 -28.50
CA ALA A 52 -44.56 13.53 -27.14
C ALA A 52 -46.09 13.43 -27.10
N ARG A 53 -46.57 12.52 -26.26
CA ARG A 53 -47.98 12.40 -25.92
C ARG A 53 -48.08 12.29 -24.41
N TYR A 54 -48.96 13.09 -23.83
CA TYR A 54 -49.17 13.09 -22.39
C TYR A 54 -50.66 13.03 -22.09
N SER A 55 -51.05 12.11 -21.22
CA SER A 55 -52.39 11.94 -20.69
C SER A 55 -52.32 11.37 -19.28
N ASN A 56 -53.46 11.27 -18.60
CA ASN A 56 -53.51 10.72 -17.24
C ASN A 56 -53.22 9.20 -17.18
N ARG A 57 -53.27 8.49 -18.32
CA ARG A 57 -53.07 7.01 -18.38
C ARG A 57 -51.81 6.58 -19.09
N GLU A 58 -51.37 7.38 -20.05
CA GLU A 58 -50.28 7.04 -20.97
C GLU A 58 -49.45 8.29 -21.23
N GLN A 59 -48.14 8.13 -21.14
CA GLN A 59 -47.13 9.11 -21.50
C GLN A 59 -46.18 8.44 -22.47
N TRP A 60 -45.85 9.16 -23.54
CA TRP A 60 -44.94 8.70 -24.56
C TRP A 60 -44.03 9.86 -24.96
N LEU A 61 -42.74 9.60 -25.08
CA LEU A 61 -41.74 10.55 -25.52
C LEU A 61 -40.78 9.83 -26.46
N ASP A 62 -40.73 10.25 -27.71
CA ASP A 62 -39.79 9.79 -28.72
C ASP A 62 -38.87 10.94 -29.10
N LEU A 63 -37.63 10.87 -28.59
CA LEU A 63 -36.57 11.78 -28.97
C LEU A 63 -35.80 11.14 -30.12
N ALA A 64 -36.10 11.57 -31.35
CA ALA A 64 -35.47 11.02 -32.55
C ALA A 64 -33.98 11.41 -32.63
N TYR A 65 -33.65 12.65 -32.26
CA TYR A 65 -32.28 13.09 -32.02
C TYR A 65 -32.26 14.38 -31.18
N LEU A 66 -31.18 14.57 -30.45
CA LEU A 66 -30.77 15.82 -29.80
C LEU A 66 -29.25 15.98 -29.97
N ARG A 67 -28.84 17.18 -30.38
CA ARG A 67 -27.45 17.61 -30.46
C ARG A 67 -27.33 18.96 -29.78
N LEU A 68 -26.30 19.14 -28.97
CA LEU A 68 -26.02 20.41 -28.29
C LEU A 68 -24.55 20.52 -27.90
N GLN A 69 -24.13 21.73 -27.55
CA GLN A 69 -22.83 22.00 -26.95
C GLN A 69 -23.02 22.80 -25.65
N THR A 70 -22.32 22.43 -24.60
CA THR A 70 -22.33 23.16 -23.33
C THR A 70 -21.06 23.98 -23.14
N ARG A 71 -21.16 25.01 -22.29
CA ARG A 71 -20.01 25.81 -21.83
C ARG A 71 -19.92 25.77 -20.31
N ARG A 72 -18.76 25.36 -19.80
CA ARG A 72 -18.44 25.20 -18.36
C ARG A 72 -19.47 24.35 -17.59
N PRO A 73 -19.38 23.00 -17.64
CA PRO A 73 -18.36 22.20 -18.34
C PRO A 73 -18.55 22.19 -19.86
N ASP A 74 -17.46 22.02 -20.61
CA ASP A 74 -17.48 21.96 -22.08
C ASP A 74 -17.75 20.52 -22.53
N ILE A 75 -18.96 20.26 -23.03
CA ILE A 75 -19.40 18.94 -23.51
C ILE A 75 -20.02 19.12 -24.88
N ALA A 76 -19.64 18.26 -25.83
CA ALA A 76 -20.31 18.14 -27.11
C ALA A 76 -21.18 16.88 -27.08
N LEU A 77 -22.50 17.07 -27.04
CA LEU A 77 -23.46 15.99 -27.25
C LEU A 77 -23.75 15.90 -28.74
N GLU A 78 -23.21 14.88 -29.39
CA GLU A 78 -23.36 14.67 -30.82
C GLU A 78 -24.71 14.05 -31.17
N GLU A 79 -25.19 13.17 -30.30
CA GLU A 79 -26.45 12.47 -30.47
C GLU A 79 -26.99 12.06 -29.10
N MET A 80 -28.26 12.36 -28.85
CA MET A 80 -29.07 11.69 -27.84
C MET A 80 -30.39 11.31 -28.47
N ARG A 81 -30.75 10.03 -28.37
CA ARG A 81 -32.06 9.53 -28.81
C ARG A 81 -32.55 8.45 -27.87
N PHE A 82 -33.86 8.35 -27.72
CA PHE A 82 -34.51 7.30 -26.95
C PHE A 82 -36.02 7.33 -27.19
N ARG A 83 -36.69 6.25 -26.84
CA ARG A 83 -38.15 6.19 -26.65
C ARG A 83 -38.46 5.84 -25.21
N LEU A 84 -39.31 6.64 -24.59
CA LEU A 84 -39.84 6.42 -23.25
C LEU A 84 -41.36 6.25 -23.34
N GLU A 85 -41.85 5.15 -22.80
CA GLU A 85 -43.27 4.84 -22.65
C GLU A 85 -43.57 4.70 -21.17
N ALA A 86 -44.64 5.30 -20.67
CA ALA A 86 -45.04 5.18 -19.28
C ALA A 86 -46.56 5.12 -19.14
N ASP A 87 -47.05 4.19 -18.32
CA ASP A 87 -48.46 3.97 -18.04
C ASP A 87 -48.65 3.50 -16.59
N GLU A 88 -49.85 3.00 -16.26
CA GLU A 88 -50.14 2.41 -14.94
C GLU A 88 -49.34 1.13 -14.66
N ALA A 89 -48.87 0.42 -15.69
CA ALA A 89 -48.10 -0.80 -15.57
C ALA A 89 -46.60 -0.53 -15.35
N GLY A 90 -46.09 0.64 -15.75
CA GLY A 90 -44.74 1.09 -15.43
C GLY A 90 -44.14 2.04 -16.45
N MET A 91 -42.81 2.07 -16.55
CA MET A 91 -42.06 2.86 -17.52
C MET A 91 -41.12 1.95 -18.30
N ASP A 92 -41.00 2.13 -19.60
CA ASP A 92 -40.10 1.41 -20.49
C ASP A 92 -39.27 2.42 -21.31
N LEU A 93 -37.96 2.35 -21.17
CA LEU A 93 -36.97 3.13 -21.90
C LEU A 93 -36.27 2.23 -22.91
N ASN A 94 -36.41 2.55 -24.19
CA ASN A 94 -35.88 1.76 -25.30
C ASN A 94 -35.00 2.60 -26.22
N GLY A 95 -33.94 1.96 -26.74
CA GLY A 95 -33.08 2.56 -27.76
C GLY A 95 -32.35 3.82 -27.29
N LEU A 96 -32.03 3.93 -26.00
CA LEU A 96 -31.20 5.03 -25.50
C LEU A 96 -29.84 4.95 -26.18
N VAL A 97 -29.46 6.01 -26.88
CA VAL A 97 -28.11 6.22 -27.39
C VAL A 97 -27.69 7.62 -26.99
N ILE A 98 -26.56 7.74 -26.32
CA ILE A 98 -25.90 9.01 -26.00
C ILE A 98 -24.50 8.93 -26.59
N ARG A 99 -24.19 9.79 -27.55
CA ARG A 99 -22.86 9.93 -28.14
C ARG A 99 -22.31 11.31 -27.83
N THR A 100 -21.15 11.34 -27.20
CA THR A 100 -20.32 12.53 -27.04
C THR A 100 -19.13 12.47 -28.00
N ALA A 101 -18.20 13.42 -27.91
CA ALA A 101 -17.02 13.42 -28.75
C ALA A 101 -16.09 12.21 -28.51
N ARG A 102 -16.11 11.60 -27.31
CA ARG A 102 -15.22 10.49 -26.95
C ARG A 102 -15.90 9.27 -26.34
N ASN A 103 -17.19 9.35 -26.05
CA ASN A 103 -17.93 8.27 -25.42
C ASN A 103 -19.20 7.95 -26.21
N ARG A 104 -19.60 6.68 -26.15
CA ARG A 104 -20.92 6.22 -26.57
C ARG A 104 -21.52 5.37 -25.48
N VAL A 105 -22.76 5.68 -25.11
CA VAL A 105 -23.58 4.95 -24.15
C VAL A 105 -24.82 4.45 -24.86
N ASP A 106 -25.05 3.16 -24.84
CA ASP A 106 -26.29 2.53 -25.28
C ASP A 106 -27.03 2.00 -24.06
N GLY A 107 -28.36 2.07 -24.04
CA GLY A 107 -29.12 1.64 -22.87
C GLY A 107 -30.58 1.30 -23.14
N ALA A 108 -31.13 0.53 -22.22
CA ALA A 108 -32.55 0.23 -22.14
C ALA A 108 -32.91 -0.06 -20.68
N GLY A 109 -34.18 0.08 -20.33
CA GLY A 109 -34.64 -0.30 -19.01
C GLY A 109 -36.15 -0.32 -18.89
N SER A 110 -36.64 -1.00 -17.86
CA SER A 110 -38.03 -0.97 -17.46
C SER A 110 -38.13 -0.81 -15.95
N TYR A 111 -39.08 0.01 -15.53
CA TYR A 111 -39.46 0.19 -14.14
C TYR A 111 -40.90 -0.24 -13.96
N LYS A 112 -41.15 -1.16 -13.04
CA LYS A 112 -42.48 -1.67 -12.74
C LYS A 112 -42.80 -1.34 -11.26
N PRO A 113 -43.87 -0.57 -10.98
CA PRO A 113 -44.18 -0.11 -9.63
C PRO A 113 -44.64 -1.24 -8.70
N ARG A 114 -45.05 -2.38 -9.26
CA ARG A 114 -45.48 -3.56 -8.49
C ARG A 114 -44.26 -4.33 -7.97
N PRO A 115 -44.13 -4.59 -6.65
CA PRO A 115 -42.95 -5.24 -6.07
C PRO A 115 -42.64 -6.64 -6.62
N ASP A 116 -43.66 -7.36 -7.10
CA ASP A 116 -43.53 -8.73 -7.65
C ASP A 116 -43.15 -8.77 -9.13
N THR A 117 -43.06 -7.62 -9.81
CA THR A 117 -42.62 -7.55 -11.20
C THR A 117 -41.21 -6.96 -11.24
N PRO A 118 -40.24 -7.61 -11.91
CA PRO A 118 -38.89 -7.11 -11.96
C PRO A 118 -38.81 -5.81 -12.76
N SER A 119 -38.10 -4.83 -12.21
CA SER A 119 -37.56 -3.69 -12.97
C SER A 119 -36.14 -4.04 -13.39
N GLN A 120 -35.71 -3.65 -14.59
CA GLN A 120 -34.39 -3.98 -15.12
C GLN A 120 -33.77 -2.78 -15.84
N ALA A 121 -32.45 -2.68 -15.85
CA ALA A 121 -31.75 -1.74 -16.70
C ALA A 121 -30.49 -2.39 -17.28
N ARG A 122 -30.17 -2.05 -18.52
CA ARG A 122 -28.94 -2.42 -19.20
C ARG A 122 -28.29 -1.16 -19.74
N ILE A 123 -27.01 -1.00 -19.45
CA ILE A 123 -26.18 0.11 -19.92
C ILE A 123 -24.90 -0.48 -20.50
N GLU A 124 -24.55 -0.05 -21.70
CA GLU A 124 -23.31 -0.40 -22.37
C GLU A 124 -22.56 0.87 -22.73
N MET A 125 -21.24 0.88 -22.49
CA MET A 125 -20.38 2.01 -22.84
C MET A 125 -19.15 1.49 -23.59
N ALA A 126 -18.86 2.06 -24.77
CA ALA A 126 -17.69 1.67 -25.56
C ALA A 126 -17.22 2.77 -26.53
N PRO A 127 -15.98 3.29 -26.40
CA PRO A 127 -15.07 3.23 -25.25
C PRO A 127 -15.52 4.16 -24.11
N LEU A 128 -15.11 3.86 -22.86
CA LEU A 128 -15.20 4.80 -21.74
C LEU A 128 -13.94 5.67 -21.63
N GLU A 129 -14.04 6.94 -21.98
CA GLU A 129 -13.03 7.98 -21.78
C GLU A 129 -13.44 8.92 -20.64
N THR A 130 -12.93 8.69 -19.44
CA THR A 130 -13.35 9.44 -18.23
C THR A 130 -12.94 10.91 -18.22
N GLY A 131 -12.05 11.32 -19.13
CA GLY A 131 -11.63 12.71 -19.28
C GLY A 131 -12.78 13.68 -19.57
N GLU A 132 -13.84 13.24 -20.27
CA GLU A 132 -15.02 14.08 -20.53
C GLU A 132 -15.93 14.24 -19.29
N PHE A 133 -15.71 13.41 -18.28
CA PHE A 133 -16.58 13.25 -17.13
C PHE A 133 -15.96 13.80 -15.83
N GLN A 134 -14.76 14.38 -15.90
CA GLN A 134 -14.04 14.93 -14.75
C GLN A 134 -14.82 16.00 -13.98
N PHE A 135 -15.77 16.68 -14.60
CA PHE A 135 -16.59 17.68 -13.92
C PHE A 135 -17.58 17.08 -12.90
N PHE A 136 -18.01 15.82 -13.10
CA PHE A 136 -18.91 15.13 -12.17
C PHE A 136 -18.24 13.94 -11.46
N LEU A 137 -17.17 13.39 -12.03
CA LEU A 137 -16.32 12.36 -11.43
C LEU A 137 -14.84 12.79 -11.49
N PRO A 138 -14.43 13.82 -10.74
CA PRO A 138 -13.06 14.33 -10.79
C PRO A 138 -12.01 13.28 -10.39
N ASP A 139 -12.39 12.37 -9.50
CA ASP A 139 -11.49 11.33 -8.97
C ASP A 139 -11.47 10.07 -9.85
N LEU A 140 -12.42 9.91 -10.78
CA LEU A 140 -12.46 8.75 -11.67
C LEU A 140 -11.50 8.91 -12.84
N GLN A 141 -10.27 8.45 -12.66
CA GLN A 141 -9.28 8.39 -13.72
C GLN A 141 -9.05 6.94 -14.14
N LEU A 142 -9.68 6.53 -15.24
CA LEU A 142 -9.37 5.25 -15.85
C LEU A 142 -8.27 5.45 -16.91
N PRO A 143 -7.09 4.85 -16.73
CA PRO A 143 -6.00 4.93 -17.72
C PRO A 143 -6.31 4.15 -18.99
N LEU A 144 -7.23 3.19 -18.89
CA LEU A 144 -7.70 2.36 -19.99
C LEU A 144 -8.96 2.98 -20.61
N LYS A 145 -9.24 2.60 -21.86
CA LYS A 145 -10.49 2.89 -22.56
C LYS A 145 -11.37 1.62 -22.59
N PRO A 146 -11.90 1.14 -21.45
CA PRO A 146 -12.59 -0.12 -21.40
C PRO A 146 -13.96 -0.05 -22.07
N GLN A 147 -14.47 -1.22 -22.42
CA GLN A 147 -15.89 -1.46 -22.61
C GLN A 147 -16.50 -1.78 -21.25
N VAL A 148 -17.64 -1.16 -20.95
CA VAL A 148 -18.38 -1.34 -19.70
C VAL A 148 -19.78 -1.84 -20.02
N GLN A 149 -20.21 -2.89 -19.35
CA GLN A 149 -21.57 -3.40 -19.41
C GLN A 149 -22.11 -3.48 -17.98
N LEU A 150 -23.27 -2.89 -17.73
CA LEU A 150 -23.97 -2.93 -16.46
C LEU A 150 -25.39 -3.43 -16.69
N GLU A 151 -25.75 -4.51 -16.01
CA GLU A 151 -27.10 -5.03 -15.95
C GLU A 151 -27.61 -4.94 -14.51
N THR A 152 -28.86 -4.52 -14.32
CA THR A 152 -29.48 -4.44 -13.00
C THR A 152 -30.88 -5.04 -13.03
N VAL A 153 -31.28 -5.65 -11.92
CA VAL A 153 -32.62 -6.18 -11.69
C VAL A 153 -33.07 -5.83 -10.27
N LEU A 154 -34.15 -5.06 -10.16
CA LEU A 154 -34.81 -4.75 -8.90
C LEU A 154 -36.09 -5.58 -8.80
N LEU A 155 -36.17 -6.45 -7.79
CA LEU A 155 -37.34 -7.29 -7.51
C LEU A 155 -37.55 -7.36 -6.00
N ARG A 156 -38.78 -7.09 -5.52
CA ARG A 156 -39.12 -7.11 -4.09
C ARG A 156 -38.12 -6.34 -3.22
N ASP A 157 -37.76 -5.13 -3.65
CA ASP A 157 -36.81 -4.25 -2.97
C ASP A 157 -35.38 -4.81 -2.82
N SER A 158 -35.04 -5.82 -3.63
CA SER A 158 -33.68 -6.37 -3.75
C SER A 158 -33.11 -5.96 -5.10
N LEU A 159 -32.06 -5.15 -5.08
CA LEU A 159 -31.31 -4.78 -6.28
C LEU A 159 -30.20 -5.82 -6.48
N ARG A 160 -30.22 -6.51 -7.62
CA ARG A 160 -29.10 -7.31 -8.13
C ARG A 160 -28.47 -6.60 -9.30
N TRP A 161 -27.16 -6.71 -9.44
CA TRP A 161 -26.43 -6.08 -10.52
C TRP A 161 -25.25 -6.93 -10.99
N GLU A 162 -24.90 -6.80 -12.26
CA GLU A 162 -23.71 -7.38 -12.88
C GLU A 162 -22.99 -6.29 -13.67
N LEU A 163 -21.70 -6.12 -13.40
CA LEU A 163 -20.82 -5.15 -14.02
C LEU A 163 -19.65 -5.90 -14.67
N GLN A 164 -19.49 -5.75 -15.98
CA GLN A 164 -18.36 -6.26 -16.72
C GLN A 164 -17.56 -5.09 -17.30
N ILE A 165 -16.27 -5.03 -16.96
CA ILE A 165 -15.31 -4.08 -17.50
C ILE A 165 -14.27 -4.88 -18.26
N SER A 166 -14.05 -4.58 -19.54
CA SER A 166 -13.09 -5.31 -20.38
C SER A 166 -12.31 -4.38 -21.30
N GLY A 167 -11.06 -4.72 -21.58
CA GLY A 167 -10.23 -3.95 -22.50
C GLY A 167 -8.81 -4.45 -22.55
N SER A 168 -8.18 -4.42 -23.74
CA SER A 168 -6.77 -4.79 -23.93
C SER A 168 -6.40 -6.19 -23.39
N GLY A 169 -7.32 -7.16 -23.52
CA GLY A 169 -7.16 -8.54 -23.03
C GLY A 169 -7.42 -8.74 -21.54
N GLU A 170 -7.79 -7.68 -20.80
CA GLU A 170 -8.09 -7.73 -19.38
C GLU A 170 -9.61 -7.72 -19.14
N GLN A 171 -10.07 -8.39 -18.08
CA GLN A 171 -11.47 -8.41 -17.69
C GLN A 171 -11.65 -8.38 -16.18
N LEU A 172 -12.60 -7.55 -15.73
CA LEU A 172 -13.14 -7.49 -14.38
C LEU A 172 -14.64 -7.74 -14.46
N ARG A 173 -15.12 -8.80 -13.80
CA ARG A 173 -16.55 -9.09 -13.63
C ARG A 173 -16.91 -8.95 -12.17
N LEU A 174 -17.93 -8.17 -11.88
CA LEU A 174 -18.47 -7.95 -10.55
C LEU A 174 -19.95 -8.27 -10.57
N GLN A 175 -20.42 -9.06 -9.63
CA GLN A 175 -21.84 -9.33 -9.44
C GLN A 175 -22.21 -9.05 -7.99
N GLY A 176 -23.33 -8.40 -7.76
CA GLY A 176 -23.71 -8.04 -6.41
C GLY A 176 -25.21 -7.98 -6.20
N GLY A 177 -25.58 -7.88 -4.93
CA GLY A 177 -26.94 -7.71 -4.50
C GLY A 177 -27.03 -6.93 -3.20
N ILE A 178 -28.08 -6.12 -3.05
CA ILE A 178 -28.35 -5.36 -1.83
C ILE A 178 -29.86 -5.30 -1.55
N ALA A 179 -30.24 -5.51 -0.29
CA ALA A 179 -31.63 -5.42 0.16
C ALA A 179 -31.74 -5.00 1.65
N PRO A 180 -32.71 -4.16 2.03
CA PRO A 180 -33.64 -3.42 1.16
C PRO A 180 -32.93 -2.29 0.39
N PHE A 181 -33.19 -2.16 -0.91
CA PHE A 181 -32.62 -1.10 -1.75
C PHE A 181 -33.25 0.26 -1.45
N SER A 182 -34.56 0.31 -1.21
CA SER A 182 -35.31 1.51 -0.84
C SER A 182 -34.75 2.16 0.43
N GLY A 183 -34.23 1.35 1.36
CA GLY A 183 -33.57 1.82 2.57
C GLY A 183 -32.28 2.61 2.31
N LEU A 184 -31.68 2.50 1.12
CA LEU A 184 -30.51 3.31 0.72
C LEU A 184 -30.88 4.74 0.33
N LEU A 185 -32.13 4.94 -0.11
CA LEU A 185 -32.63 6.22 -0.58
C LEU A 185 -33.25 7.06 0.54
N GLN A 186 -33.53 6.43 1.69
CA GLN A 186 -34.09 7.10 2.86
C GLN A 186 -32.96 7.55 3.77
N GLU A 187 -33.00 8.80 4.23
CA GLU A 187 -32.11 9.27 5.30
C GLU A 187 -32.42 8.50 6.59
N GLY A 188 -31.59 7.52 6.96
CA GLY A 188 -31.80 6.70 8.14
C GLY A 188 -30.75 5.59 8.33
N LYS A 189 -30.82 4.89 9.47
CA LYS A 189 -29.96 3.73 9.81
C LYS A 189 -30.45 2.45 9.11
N ALA A 190 -30.53 2.46 7.79
CA ALA A 190 -30.77 1.21 7.08
C ALA A 190 -29.61 0.24 7.36
N MET A 191 -29.93 -1.02 7.69
CA MET A 191 -28.95 -2.10 7.78
C MET A 191 -29.12 -3.05 6.58
N PRO A 192 -28.84 -2.58 5.36
CA PRO A 192 -29.00 -3.42 4.18
C PRO A 192 -28.03 -4.58 4.26
N ARG A 193 -28.46 -5.75 3.81
CA ARG A 193 -27.59 -6.89 3.57
C ARG A 193 -27.09 -6.83 2.14
N TYR A 194 -25.82 -7.10 1.95
CA TYR A 194 -25.20 -7.09 0.63
C TYR A 194 -24.24 -8.24 0.44
N ARG A 195 -24.08 -8.60 -0.82
CA ARG A 195 -23.08 -9.53 -1.32
C ARG A 195 -22.48 -8.97 -2.60
N LEU A 196 -21.18 -9.17 -2.76
CA LEU A 196 -20.40 -8.84 -3.94
C LEU A 196 -19.48 -10.02 -4.22
N ASP A 197 -19.57 -10.61 -5.40
CA ASP A 197 -18.60 -11.57 -5.91
C ASP A 197 -17.87 -10.91 -7.09
N GLY A 198 -16.57 -11.12 -7.18
CA GLY A 198 -15.74 -10.55 -8.22
C GLY A 198 -14.77 -11.55 -8.83
N GLU A 199 -14.51 -11.39 -10.12
CA GLU A 199 -13.57 -12.18 -10.90
C GLU A 199 -12.64 -11.24 -11.68
N LEU A 200 -11.35 -11.54 -11.60
CA LEU A 200 -10.26 -10.84 -12.26
C LEU A 200 -9.66 -11.78 -13.29
N GLN A 201 -9.43 -11.30 -14.51
CA GLN A 201 -8.72 -12.03 -15.55
C GLN A 201 -7.65 -11.14 -16.17
N HIS A 202 -6.39 -11.58 -16.07
CA HIS A 202 -5.22 -10.92 -16.66
C HIS A 202 -5.05 -9.43 -16.30
N ILE A 203 -5.46 -9.04 -15.09
CA ILE A 203 -5.40 -7.65 -14.65
C ILE A 203 -3.95 -7.18 -14.51
N ASN A 204 -3.62 -6.10 -15.19
CA ASN A 204 -2.31 -5.46 -15.14
C ASN A 204 -2.35 -4.20 -14.27
N LEU A 205 -1.89 -4.34 -13.02
CA LEU A 205 -1.83 -3.29 -12.02
C LEU A 205 -1.04 -2.08 -12.49
N ALA A 206 0.02 -2.25 -13.28
CA ALA A 206 0.75 -1.12 -13.82
C ALA A 206 -0.11 -0.22 -14.70
N ARG A 207 -1.00 -0.82 -15.49
CA ARG A 207 -1.97 -0.09 -16.29
C ARG A 207 -3.04 0.51 -15.39
N TRP A 208 -3.73 -0.29 -14.58
CA TRP A 208 -4.87 0.16 -13.77
C TRP A 208 -4.51 1.23 -12.72
N MET A 209 -3.33 1.14 -12.11
CA MET A 209 -2.88 2.07 -11.07
C MET A 209 -1.93 3.16 -11.59
N LYS A 210 -1.66 3.21 -12.90
CA LYS A 210 -0.66 4.12 -13.51
C LYS A 210 0.72 4.01 -12.84
N ASN A 211 1.09 2.82 -12.39
CA ASN A 211 2.39 2.57 -11.76
C ASN A 211 3.20 1.57 -12.60
N PRO A 212 4.11 2.04 -13.49
CA PRO A 212 4.87 1.16 -14.37
C PRO A 212 5.76 0.15 -13.63
N GLU A 213 6.03 0.35 -12.34
CA GLU A 213 6.83 -0.55 -11.50
C GLU A 213 6.06 -1.81 -11.04
N LEU A 214 4.75 -1.89 -11.31
CA LEU A 214 3.91 -3.03 -10.92
C LEU A 214 3.33 -3.81 -12.11
N PRO A 215 4.14 -4.22 -13.12
CA PRO A 215 3.64 -5.01 -14.23
C PRO A 215 3.10 -6.34 -13.70
N SER A 216 1.83 -6.64 -13.98
CA SER A 216 1.17 -7.84 -13.48
C SER A 216 0.25 -8.49 -14.51
N SER A 217 -0.11 -9.75 -14.26
CA SER A 217 -1.21 -10.45 -14.93
C SER A 217 -1.96 -11.23 -13.87
N LEU A 218 -2.79 -10.52 -13.10
CA LEU A 218 -3.52 -11.11 -11.98
C LEU A 218 -4.84 -11.70 -12.46
N SER A 219 -5.03 -12.97 -12.13
CA SER A 219 -6.33 -13.63 -12.23
C SER A 219 -6.73 -14.11 -10.85
N GLY A 220 -8.03 -14.16 -10.57
CA GLY A 220 -8.51 -14.58 -9.25
C GLY A 220 -9.96 -14.24 -9.01
N ARG A 221 -10.42 -14.62 -7.82
CA ARG A 221 -11.81 -14.44 -7.39
C ARG A 221 -11.87 -13.92 -5.97
N PHE A 222 -12.85 -13.07 -5.70
CA PHE A 222 -13.13 -12.60 -4.35
C PHE A 222 -14.62 -12.55 -4.07
N GLN A 223 -14.95 -12.57 -2.79
CA GLN A 223 -16.30 -12.48 -2.27
C GLN A 223 -16.27 -11.56 -1.05
N LEU A 224 -17.21 -10.62 -1.02
CA LEU A 224 -17.53 -9.77 0.10
C LEU A 224 -19.01 -9.98 0.43
N SER A 225 -19.33 -10.12 1.70
CA SER A 225 -20.73 -10.12 2.16
C SER A 225 -20.84 -9.45 3.50
N GLY A 226 -21.95 -8.78 3.75
CA GLY A 226 -22.16 -8.11 5.02
C GLY A 226 -23.51 -7.47 5.20
N ARG A 227 -23.60 -6.69 6.26
CA ARG A 227 -24.74 -5.82 6.57
C ARG A 227 -24.25 -4.50 7.15
N GLY A 228 -25.05 -3.44 6.98
CA GLY A 228 -24.70 -2.09 7.45
C GLY A 228 -23.64 -1.43 6.56
N LEU A 229 -23.76 -0.12 6.36
CA LEU A 229 -22.91 0.63 5.43
C LEU A 229 -21.94 1.59 6.13
N THR A 230 -22.17 1.86 7.41
CA THR A 230 -21.30 2.71 8.23
C THR A 230 -20.30 1.84 8.98
N ALA A 231 -19.13 2.39 9.32
CA ALA A 231 -18.12 1.64 10.05
C ALA A 231 -18.63 1.20 11.44
N GLU A 232 -19.50 1.98 12.06
CA GLU A 232 -20.07 1.72 13.39
C GLU A 232 -20.99 0.49 13.40
N ASP A 233 -21.76 0.29 12.32
CA ASP A 233 -22.81 -0.74 12.27
C ASP A 233 -22.45 -1.93 11.36
N ALA A 234 -21.37 -1.81 10.56
CA ALA A 234 -21.03 -2.81 9.56
C ALA A 234 -20.60 -4.15 10.19
N VAL A 235 -21.11 -5.24 9.61
CA VAL A 235 -20.60 -6.60 9.82
C VAL A 235 -20.26 -7.17 8.45
N LEU A 236 -18.98 -7.48 8.21
CA LEU A 236 -18.43 -7.85 6.92
C LEU A 236 -17.63 -9.15 7.00
N THR A 237 -17.64 -9.89 5.91
CA THR A 237 -16.70 -10.97 5.65
C THR A 237 -16.15 -10.83 4.24
N PHE A 238 -14.84 -10.92 4.10
CA PHE A 238 -14.12 -10.89 2.84
C PHE A 238 -13.33 -12.19 2.66
N ARG A 239 -13.31 -12.72 1.45
CA ARG A 239 -12.46 -13.84 1.03
C ARG A 239 -11.96 -13.56 -0.38
N GLY A 240 -10.67 -13.71 -0.62
CA GLY A 240 -10.06 -13.55 -1.93
C GLY A 240 -9.04 -14.64 -2.17
N ASN A 241 -8.99 -15.15 -3.40
CA ASN A 241 -7.96 -16.05 -3.87
C ASN A 241 -7.43 -15.54 -5.21
N LEU A 242 -6.12 -15.38 -5.33
CA LEU A 242 -5.48 -15.15 -6.62
C LEU A 242 -4.98 -16.47 -7.18
N ASP A 243 -5.19 -16.65 -8.47
CA ASP A 243 -4.68 -17.78 -9.22
C ASP A 243 -3.16 -17.70 -9.33
N PRO A 244 -2.47 -18.84 -9.49
CA PRO A 244 -1.03 -18.83 -9.71
C PRO A 244 -0.70 -17.97 -10.93
N PHE A 245 0.28 -17.09 -10.80
CA PHE A 245 0.81 -16.34 -11.94
C PHE A 245 2.32 -16.27 -11.89
N ARG A 246 2.92 -16.10 -13.06
CA ARG A 246 4.36 -15.91 -13.22
C ARG A 246 4.61 -14.49 -13.70
N HIS A 247 5.53 -13.80 -13.03
CA HIS A 247 6.06 -12.53 -13.47
C HIS A 247 7.58 -12.62 -13.49
N GLN A 248 8.17 -12.53 -14.69
CA GLN A 248 9.60 -12.77 -14.90
C GLN A 248 10.01 -14.15 -14.34
N GLU A 249 11.00 -14.19 -13.46
CA GLU A 249 11.50 -15.40 -12.80
C GLU A 249 10.67 -15.80 -11.57
N TYR A 250 9.81 -14.90 -11.09
CA TYR A 250 9.03 -15.14 -9.89
C TYR A 250 7.67 -15.76 -10.22
N SER A 251 7.37 -16.88 -9.57
CA SER A 251 6.05 -17.49 -9.62
C SER A 251 5.36 -17.34 -8.29
N LEU A 252 4.18 -16.74 -8.30
CA LEU A 252 3.28 -16.69 -7.17
C LEU A 252 2.33 -17.88 -7.31
N HIS A 253 2.35 -18.79 -6.34
CA HIS A 253 1.64 -20.08 -6.42
C HIS A 253 0.21 -19.97 -5.95
N ALA A 254 -0.01 -19.28 -4.83
CA ALA A 254 -1.34 -19.05 -4.29
C ALA A 254 -1.29 -17.86 -3.35
N VAL A 255 -2.26 -16.95 -3.48
CA VAL A 255 -2.53 -15.92 -2.48
C VAL A 255 -3.96 -16.14 -1.99
N ARG A 256 -4.10 -16.32 -0.68
CA ARG A 256 -5.40 -16.39 -0.01
C ARG A 256 -5.47 -15.25 1.00
N ILE A 257 -6.53 -14.47 0.90
CA ILE A 257 -6.81 -13.36 1.81
C ILE A 257 -8.18 -13.62 2.41
N SER A 258 -8.31 -13.47 3.72
CA SER A 258 -9.62 -13.49 4.36
C SER A 258 -9.70 -12.44 5.45
N GLY A 259 -10.89 -11.92 5.68
CA GLY A 259 -11.12 -10.93 6.71
C GLY A 259 -12.55 -10.96 7.22
N SER A 260 -12.73 -10.49 8.45
CA SER A 260 -14.02 -10.22 9.04
C SER A 260 -13.98 -8.90 9.78
N TYR A 261 -15.07 -8.15 9.73
CA TYR A 261 -15.27 -6.93 10.50
C TYR A 261 -16.62 -7.03 11.22
N ASP A 262 -16.68 -6.65 12.49
CA ASP A 262 -17.91 -6.56 13.28
C ASP A 262 -17.82 -5.30 14.14
N ARG A 263 -18.46 -4.22 13.69
CA ARG A 263 -18.70 -3.00 14.48
C ARG A 263 -17.45 -2.49 15.22
N GLY A 264 -16.36 -2.31 14.47
CA GLY A 264 -15.08 -1.82 14.99
C GLY A 264 -14.05 -2.93 15.27
N ASP A 265 -14.45 -4.20 15.35
CA ASP A 265 -13.53 -5.32 15.55
C ASP A 265 -13.21 -6.01 14.22
N GLY A 266 -11.92 -6.10 13.90
CA GLY A 266 -11.41 -6.69 12.67
C GLY A 266 -10.61 -7.97 12.92
N ARG A 267 -10.69 -8.93 12.01
CA ARG A 267 -9.73 -10.04 11.91
C ARG A 267 -9.34 -10.21 10.46
N GLY A 268 -8.07 -10.51 10.21
CA GLY A 268 -7.55 -10.71 8.87
C GLY A 268 -6.53 -11.83 8.84
N SER A 269 -6.44 -12.51 7.71
CA SER A 269 -5.33 -13.40 7.39
C SER A 269 -4.92 -13.27 5.93
N LEU A 270 -3.63 -13.41 5.70
CA LEU A 270 -2.99 -13.48 4.39
C LEU A 270 -2.08 -14.70 4.41
N ALA A 271 -2.23 -15.57 3.43
CA ALA A 271 -1.31 -16.64 3.12
C ALA A 271 -0.89 -16.51 1.67
N ALA A 272 0.39 -16.29 1.42
CA ALA A 272 0.95 -16.14 0.09
C ALA A 272 2.16 -17.08 -0.04
N GLY A 273 2.20 -17.87 -1.10
CA GLY A 273 3.36 -18.69 -1.44
C GLY A 273 3.92 -18.27 -2.80
N SER A 274 5.24 -18.16 -2.90
CA SER A 274 5.94 -17.79 -4.12
C SER A 274 7.26 -18.53 -4.25
N SER A 275 7.90 -18.42 -5.42
CA SER A 275 9.29 -18.88 -5.59
C SER A 275 10.30 -18.08 -4.77
N ALA A 276 9.93 -16.89 -4.29
CA ALA A 276 10.73 -16.06 -3.39
C ALA A 276 10.43 -16.29 -1.90
N GLY A 277 9.62 -17.31 -1.57
CA GLY A 277 9.29 -17.67 -0.19
C GLY A 277 7.80 -17.63 0.15
N ASP A 278 7.49 -18.04 1.38
CA ASP A 278 6.14 -18.11 1.93
C ASP A 278 5.90 -17.03 3.00
N ILE A 279 4.70 -16.45 2.97
CA ILE A 279 4.23 -15.43 3.89
C ILE A 279 2.92 -15.90 4.53
N ASN A 280 2.86 -15.89 5.85
CA ASN A 280 1.63 -16.10 6.62
C ASN A 280 1.47 -14.97 7.63
N LEU A 281 0.42 -14.17 7.47
CA LEU A 281 0.07 -13.06 8.35
C LEU A 281 -1.31 -13.30 8.96
N THR A 282 -1.44 -13.07 10.25
CA THR A 282 -2.72 -13.01 10.96
C THR A 282 -2.78 -11.73 11.77
N VAL A 283 -3.89 -11.01 11.68
CA VAL A 283 -4.10 -9.74 12.37
C VAL A 283 -5.46 -9.72 13.06
N ARG A 284 -5.51 -9.06 14.21
CA ARG A 284 -6.73 -8.76 14.97
C ARG A 284 -6.69 -7.28 15.32
N LEU A 285 -7.78 -6.61 15.02
CA LEU A 285 -8.04 -5.21 15.35
C LEU A 285 -9.23 -5.19 16.30
N GLN A 286 -9.15 -4.40 17.36
CA GLN A 286 -10.23 -4.22 18.33
C GLN A 286 -10.48 -2.74 18.53
N ASP A 287 -11.75 -2.36 18.56
CA ASP A 287 -12.16 -0.97 18.78
C ASP A 287 -11.49 0.00 17.79
N LEU A 288 -11.55 -0.32 16.49
CA LEU A 288 -10.87 0.41 15.41
C LEU A 288 -11.27 1.89 15.35
N LEU A 289 -12.48 2.23 15.80
CA LEU A 289 -13.05 3.58 15.72
C LEU A 289 -12.63 4.46 16.90
N HIS A 290 -12.16 3.87 18.00
CA HIS A 290 -11.73 4.61 19.18
C HIS A 290 -10.31 4.24 19.58
N ARG A 291 -10.11 3.16 20.33
CA ARG A 291 -8.81 2.86 20.95
C ARG A 291 -7.80 2.18 20.02
N GLN A 292 -8.24 1.62 18.90
CA GLN A 292 -7.39 1.05 17.84
C GLN A 292 -6.38 0.02 18.36
N HIS A 293 -6.82 -0.96 19.14
CA HIS A 293 -5.93 -2.03 19.59
C HIS A 293 -5.66 -2.99 18.43
N PHE A 294 -4.41 -3.38 18.27
CA PHE A 294 -4.00 -4.32 17.23
C PHE A 294 -3.11 -5.41 17.81
N SER A 295 -3.19 -6.60 17.22
CA SER A 295 -2.25 -7.69 17.46
C SER A 295 -2.13 -8.57 16.23
N GLY A 296 -0.99 -9.24 16.07
CA GLY A 296 -0.80 -10.11 14.93
C GLY A 296 0.46 -10.95 15.02
N ASN A 297 0.52 -11.90 14.09
CA ASN A 297 1.68 -12.75 13.89
C ASN A 297 2.00 -12.79 12.39
N LEU A 298 3.27 -12.61 12.06
CA LEU A 298 3.84 -12.77 10.73
C LEU A 298 4.83 -13.94 10.78
N ARG A 299 4.76 -14.82 9.78
CA ARG A 299 5.75 -15.86 9.54
C ARG A 299 6.21 -15.78 8.10
N LEU A 300 7.52 -15.70 7.92
CA LEU A 300 8.22 -15.74 6.64
C LEU A 300 9.05 -17.02 6.61
N ARG A 301 9.06 -17.73 5.48
CA ARG A 301 9.90 -18.91 5.27
C ARG A 301 10.60 -18.81 3.93
N HIS A 302 11.89 -19.13 3.91
CA HIS A 302 12.71 -19.08 2.70
C HIS A 302 12.53 -17.79 1.89
N LEU A 303 12.44 -16.65 2.60
CA LEU A 303 12.22 -15.37 1.94
C LEU A 303 13.51 -14.89 1.28
N ASP A 304 13.44 -14.68 -0.03
CA ASP A 304 14.49 -14.04 -0.83
C ASP A 304 14.17 -12.55 -1.03
N LEU A 305 14.92 -11.67 -0.38
CA LEU A 305 14.77 -10.22 -0.48
C LEU A 305 15.22 -9.68 -1.83
N GLY A 306 16.10 -10.38 -2.54
CA GLY A 306 16.50 -10.02 -3.91
C GLY A 306 15.28 -9.90 -4.83
N ALA A 307 14.28 -10.75 -4.62
CA ALA A 307 13.03 -10.76 -5.37
C ALA A 307 12.17 -9.50 -5.23
N PHE A 308 12.31 -8.77 -4.13
CA PHE A 308 11.47 -7.59 -3.84
C PHE A 308 12.19 -6.27 -4.10
N THR A 309 13.52 -6.29 -4.16
CA THR A 309 14.32 -5.07 -4.37
C THR A 309 14.57 -4.79 -5.86
N GLY A 310 14.42 -5.79 -6.73
CA GLY A 310 14.44 -5.66 -8.19
C GLY A 310 15.73 -5.07 -8.76
N ARG A 311 16.81 -5.01 -7.97
CA ARG A 311 17.99 -4.19 -8.27
C ARG A 311 19.34 -4.85 -8.01
N ASP A 312 19.41 -6.10 -7.54
CA ASP A 312 20.70 -6.77 -7.44
C ASP A 312 20.56 -8.29 -7.37
N ASP A 313 21.15 -9.00 -8.34
CA ASP A 313 21.31 -10.47 -8.29
C ASP A 313 22.25 -10.87 -7.13
N SER A 314 23.00 -9.93 -6.54
CA SER A 314 23.90 -10.23 -5.43
C SER A 314 23.20 -10.37 -4.08
N LEU A 315 21.93 -9.94 -3.95
CA LEU A 315 21.21 -9.93 -2.67
C LEU A 315 20.32 -11.17 -2.49
N HIS A 316 20.86 -12.35 -2.75
CA HIS A 316 20.17 -13.61 -2.44
C HIS A 316 20.01 -13.78 -0.93
N SER A 317 18.80 -14.09 -0.47
CA SER A 317 18.57 -14.41 0.94
C SER A 317 17.70 -15.65 1.14
N ASP A 318 17.89 -16.30 2.28
CA ASP A 318 16.97 -17.29 2.82
C ASP A 318 16.62 -16.86 4.23
N ILE A 319 15.53 -16.10 4.37
CA ILE A 319 15.10 -15.54 5.66
C ILE A 319 13.92 -16.34 6.21
N ASN A 320 14.10 -16.86 7.41
CA ASN A 320 13.10 -17.56 8.19
C ASN A 320 12.76 -16.75 9.45
N LEU A 321 11.65 -16.01 9.42
CA LEU A 321 11.30 -15.02 10.43
C LEU A 321 9.92 -15.29 11.03
N GLY A 322 9.83 -15.21 12.35
CA GLY A 322 8.61 -15.07 13.13
C GLY A 322 8.55 -13.70 13.79
N LEU A 323 7.45 -12.98 13.61
CA LEU A 323 7.18 -11.71 14.28
C LEU A 323 5.83 -11.80 14.96
N SER A 324 5.79 -11.50 16.26
CA SER A 324 4.58 -11.31 17.03
C SER A 324 4.50 -9.85 17.46
N PHE A 325 3.36 -9.19 17.24
CA PHE A 325 3.21 -7.79 17.60
C PHE A 325 1.87 -7.50 18.25
N ARG A 326 1.84 -6.49 19.12
CA ARG A 326 0.63 -5.96 19.74
C ARG A 326 0.78 -4.48 20.06
N GLY A 327 -0.29 -3.73 20.04
CA GLY A 327 -0.25 -2.32 20.37
C GLY A 327 -1.59 -1.60 20.30
N SER A 328 -1.54 -0.28 20.42
CA SER A 328 -2.67 0.62 20.24
C SER A 328 -2.27 1.95 19.60
N GLY A 329 -3.22 2.53 18.85
CA GLY A 329 -3.05 3.76 18.08
C GLY A 329 -2.27 3.55 16.80
N PHE A 330 -2.71 4.18 15.70
CA PHE A 330 -1.97 4.16 14.43
C PHE A 330 -1.15 5.42 14.17
N ASP A 331 -1.43 6.51 14.89
CA ASP A 331 -0.60 7.72 14.85
C ASP A 331 0.75 7.44 15.53
N PRO A 332 1.90 7.59 14.82
CA PRO A 332 3.23 7.40 15.42
C PRO A 332 3.46 8.21 16.70
N ALA A 333 2.84 9.39 16.85
CA ALA A 333 2.94 10.21 18.06
C ALA A 333 2.20 9.61 19.27
N GLN A 334 1.20 8.75 19.03
CA GLN A 334 0.40 8.12 20.08
C GLN A 334 0.63 6.60 20.20
N LEU A 335 1.39 6.02 19.25
CA LEU A 335 1.66 4.60 19.15
C LEU A 335 2.23 4.03 20.44
N LYS A 336 1.58 2.97 20.93
CA LYS A 336 2.10 2.10 21.98
C LYS A 336 2.16 0.69 21.44
N ALA A 337 3.35 0.15 21.21
CA ALA A 337 3.49 -1.16 20.60
C ALA A 337 4.57 -2.00 21.29
N GLN A 338 4.44 -3.31 21.17
CA GLN A 338 5.46 -4.28 21.51
C GLN A 338 5.58 -5.26 20.34
N ALA A 339 6.80 -5.56 19.95
CA ALA A 339 7.14 -6.54 18.94
C ALA A 339 8.15 -7.53 19.50
N GLU A 340 7.97 -8.79 19.14
CA GLU A 340 8.91 -9.87 19.38
C GLU A 340 9.28 -10.48 18.03
N VAL A 341 10.57 -10.45 17.72
CA VAL A 341 11.14 -10.95 16.47
C VAL A 341 12.00 -12.16 16.79
N PHE A 342 11.80 -13.23 16.04
CA PHE A 342 12.64 -14.42 16.08
C PHE A 342 13.01 -14.79 14.65
N ILE A 343 14.30 -14.87 14.35
CA ILE A 343 14.83 -15.36 13.09
C ILE A 343 15.53 -16.67 13.40
N SER A 344 15.10 -17.75 12.76
CA SER A 344 15.77 -19.06 12.81
C SER A 344 16.90 -19.09 11.77
N PRO A 345 17.68 -20.18 11.62
CA PRO A 345 18.78 -20.22 10.66
C PRO A 345 18.39 -19.64 9.30
N SER A 346 19.13 -18.61 8.91
CA SER A 346 18.86 -17.75 7.76
C SER A 346 20.17 -17.30 7.12
N SER A 347 20.11 -16.75 5.92
CA SER A 347 21.26 -16.14 5.24
C SER A 347 20.85 -14.89 4.49
N ALA A 348 21.77 -13.93 4.41
CA ALA A 348 21.66 -12.77 3.54
C ALA A 348 23.00 -12.60 2.82
N GLY A 349 23.02 -12.91 1.52
CA GLY A 349 24.25 -13.16 0.78
C GLY A 349 25.07 -14.27 1.45
N ASP A 350 26.37 -14.05 1.56
CA ASP A 350 27.31 -14.98 2.22
C ASP A 350 27.33 -14.85 3.76
N ILE A 351 26.39 -14.12 4.34
CA ILE A 351 26.32 -13.87 5.78
C ILE A 351 25.31 -14.86 6.41
N PRO A 352 25.78 -15.97 7.01
CA PRO A 352 24.92 -16.86 7.77
C PRO A 352 24.50 -16.23 9.10
N LEU A 353 23.25 -16.42 9.47
CA LEU A 353 22.67 -16.03 10.75
C LEU A 353 22.03 -17.29 11.37
N ASP A 354 22.52 -17.73 12.52
CA ASP A 354 21.98 -18.92 13.18
C ASP A 354 20.69 -18.59 13.91
N THR A 355 20.67 -17.46 14.62
CA THR A 355 19.51 -17.00 15.38
C THR A 355 19.55 -15.49 15.55
N LEU A 356 18.41 -14.83 15.42
CA LEU A 356 18.21 -13.49 15.96
C LEU A 356 16.95 -13.47 16.81
N TYR A 357 17.04 -12.86 17.97
CA TYR A 357 15.92 -12.63 18.86
C TYR A 357 15.89 -11.16 19.27
N ALA A 358 14.74 -10.51 19.15
CA ALA A 358 14.57 -9.14 19.60
C ALA A 358 13.22 -8.91 20.28
N GLN A 359 13.23 -8.18 21.39
CA GLN A 359 12.05 -7.64 22.05
C GLN A 359 12.12 -6.13 22.09
N ILE A 360 11.16 -5.51 21.42
CA ILE A 360 11.12 -4.08 21.16
C ILE A 360 9.80 -3.53 21.70
N LYS A 361 9.86 -2.42 22.42
CA LYS A 361 8.70 -1.65 22.86
C LYS A 361 8.79 -0.24 22.27
N VAL A 362 7.66 0.28 21.83
CA VAL A 362 7.50 1.64 21.35
C VAL A 362 6.45 2.33 22.20
N HIS A 363 6.77 3.52 22.69
CA HIS A 363 5.82 4.36 23.42
C HIS A 363 6.01 5.82 23.01
N ARG A 364 5.07 6.38 22.23
CA ARG A 364 5.12 7.80 21.79
C ARG A 364 6.49 8.17 21.17
N GLN A 365 6.89 7.44 20.14
CA GLN A 365 8.20 7.56 19.45
C GLN A 365 9.43 7.12 20.25
N SER A 366 9.35 6.98 21.58
CA SER A 366 10.44 6.39 22.36
C SER A 366 10.53 4.88 22.08
N LEU A 367 11.74 4.43 21.70
CA LEU A 367 12.07 3.04 21.43
C LEU A 367 12.79 2.44 22.64
N GLN A 368 12.33 1.30 23.13
CA GLN A 368 13.01 0.50 24.15
C GLN A 368 13.34 -0.87 23.55
N ILE A 369 14.61 -1.23 23.58
CA ILE A 369 15.14 -2.53 23.19
C ILE A 369 15.47 -3.28 24.47
N ASP A 370 14.57 -4.17 24.90
CA ASP A 370 14.78 -4.98 26.10
C ASP A 370 15.90 -5.99 25.86
N THR A 371 15.89 -6.59 24.67
CA THR A 371 16.89 -7.55 24.23
C THR A 371 16.91 -7.52 22.72
N LEU A 372 18.10 -7.42 22.13
CA LEU A 372 18.39 -7.87 20.78
C LEU A 372 19.61 -8.75 20.92
N PHE A 373 19.52 -9.99 20.46
CA PHE A 373 20.61 -10.96 20.44
C PHE A 373 20.67 -11.57 19.05
N ALA A 374 21.85 -11.61 18.47
CA ALA A 374 22.13 -12.26 17.21
C ALA A 374 23.31 -13.20 17.38
N ALA A 375 23.18 -14.42 16.85
CA ALA A 375 24.22 -15.42 16.80
C ALA A 375 24.45 -15.81 15.34
N ALA A 376 25.73 -15.91 14.99
CA ALA A 376 26.20 -16.39 13.70
C ALA A 376 27.39 -17.35 13.95
N PRO A 377 27.79 -18.15 12.96
CA PRO A 377 28.92 -19.07 13.10
C PRO A 377 30.24 -18.39 13.52
N TYR A 378 30.37 -17.09 13.27
CA TYR A 378 31.56 -16.30 13.58
C TYR A 378 31.47 -15.50 14.89
N GLY A 379 30.34 -15.48 15.60
CA GLY A 379 30.23 -14.73 16.84
C GLY A 379 28.81 -14.40 17.29
N THR A 380 28.72 -13.61 18.36
CA THR A 380 27.44 -13.14 18.92
C THR A 380 27.44 -11.63 19.09
N VAL A 381 26.25 -11.03 19.00
CA VAL A 381 26.02 -9.60 19.22
C VAL A 381 24.77 -9.43 20.07
N ALA A 382 24.84 -8.58 21.08
CA ALA A 382 23.73 -8.20 21.93
C ALA A 382 23.60 -6.67 21.97
N LEU A 383 22.37 -6.17 21.84
CA LEU A 383 22.01 -4.76 21.97
C LEU A 383 20.85 -4.62 22.97
N SER A 384 20.94 -3.62 23.83
CA SER A 384 19.85 -3.24 24.75
C SER A 384 19.90 -1.75 25.04
N GLY A 385 18.77 -1.19 25.47
CA GLY A 385 18.72 0.20 25.87
C GLY A 385 17.44 0.90 25.41
N PHE A 386 17.48 2.21 25.36
CA PHE A 386 16.37 3.02 24.90
C PHE A 386 16.86 4.20 24.08
N SER A 387 15.98 4.72 23.22
CA SER A 387 16.20 5.88 22.37
C SER A 387 14.93 6.71 22.35
N ASP A 388 15.02 7.95 22.83
CA ASP A 388 13.97 8.94 22.71
C ASP A 388 14.49 10.11 21.87
N PRO A 389 13.99 10.30 20.63
CA PRO A 389 14.45 11.38 19.75
C PRO A 389 14.30 12.78 20.33
N ALA A 390 13.34 12.98 21.25
CA ALA A 390 13.03 14.26 21.88
C ALA A 390 13.70 14.42 23.27
N ALA A 391 14.31 13.35 23.80
CA ALA A 391 14.95 13.36 25.11
C ALA A 391 16.36 12.78 25.05
N THR A 392 16.54 11.55 25.54
CA THR A 392 17.86 10.93 25.68
C THR A 392 17.86 9.51 25.15
N THR A 393 19.04 9.10 24.70
CA THR A 393 19.38 7.78 24.22
C THR A 393 20.38 7.17 25.20
N ASP A 394 20.26 5.87 25.49
CA ASP A 394 21.26 5.07 26.18
C ASP A 394 21.19 3.64 25.62
N LEU A 395 22.06 3.35 24.65
CA LEU A 395 22.18 2.07 23.98
C LEU A 395 23.49 1.40 24.38
N ARG A 396 23.44 0.11 24.69
CA ARG A 396 24.58 -0.74 25.00
C ARG A 396 24.64 -1.87 24.00
N LEU A 397 25.75 -1.95 23.28
CA LEU A 397 26.08 -2.99 22.33
C LEU A 397 27.25 -3.81 22.90
N GLY A 398 27.25 -5.12 22.71
CA GLY A 398 28.41 -5.94 23.04
C GLY A 398 28.35 -7.26 22.33
N GLY A 399 29.49 -7.92 22.18
CA GLY A 399 29.55 -9.16 21.43
C GLY A 399 30.86 -9.89 21.55
N THR A 400 30.86 -11.08 20.97
CA THR A 400 32.04 -11.93 20.85
C THR A 400 32.25 -12.31 19.40
N ILE A 401 33.50 -12.54 19.03
CA ILE A 401 33.92 -13.03 17.74
C ILE A 401 34.73 -14.29 17.99
N THR A 402 34.33 -15.39 17.36
CA THR A 402 34.93 -16.71 17.54
C THR A 402 35.62 -17.21 16.28
N ASP A 403 35.29 -16.67 15.11
CA ASP A 403 35.93 -17.04 13.86
C ASP A 403 35.87 -15.91 12.82
N LEU A 404 37.00 -15.28 12.52
CA LEU A 404 37.07 -14.25 11.48
C LEU A 404 37.33 -14.81 10.07
N SER A 405 37.51 -16.11 9.89
CA SER A 405 37.88 -16.70 8.60
C SER A 405 36.87 -16.43 7.49
N ARG A 406 35.58 -16.29 7.84
CA ARG A 406 34.52 -15.98 6.87
C ARG A 406 34.48 -14.52 6.44
N LEU A 407 35.20 -13.63 7.14
CA LEU A 407 35.33 -12.22 6.76
C LEU A 407 36.58 -11.97 5.88
N GLN A 408 37.33 -13.00 5.52
CA GLN A 408 38.52 -12.90 4.66
C GLN A 408 38.21 -12.21 3.33
N GLN A 409 37.23 -12.73 2.58
CA GLN A 409 36.86 -12.18 1.28
C GLN A 409 36.38 -10.73 1.33
N PRO A 410 35.40 -10.35 2.18
CA PRO A 410 34.93 -8.96 2.21
C PRO A 410 36.00 -7.98 2.71
N LEU A 411 37.01 -8.45 3.46
CA LEU A 411 38.13 -7.61 3.94
C LEU A 411 39.37 -7.67 3.04
N GLY A 412 39.32 -8.38 1.90
CA GLY A 412 40.44 -8.52 0.97
C GLY A 412 41.68 -9.16 1.62
N ALA A 413 41.49 -10.04 2.60
CA ALA A 413 42.57 -10.70 3.32
C ALA A 413 42.78 -12.13 2.77
N ASP A 414 44.05 -12.49 2.52
CA ASP A 414 44.43 -13.86 2.17
C ASP A 414 44.25 -14.80 3.36
N THR A 415 44.60 -14.31 4.55
CA THR A 415 44.36 -14.99 5.81
C THR A 415 43.81 -13.99 6.81
N LEU A 416 42.72 -14.37 7.46
CA LEU A 416 42.15 -13.65 8.59
C LEU A 416 41.63 -14.67 9.59
N ARG A 417 42.19 -14.69 10.79
CA ARG A 417 41.77 -15.59 11.89
C ARG A 417 41.97 -14.88 13.20
N ALA A 418 41.09 -15.12 14.17
CA ALA A 418 41.31 -14.76 15.56
C ALA A 418 40.89 -15.95 16.42
N GLU A 419 41.56 -16.16 17.55
CA GLU A 419 41.14 -17.19 18.51
C GLU A 419 39.92 -16.72 19.29
N SER A 420 39.94 -15.46 19.73
CA SER A 420 38.80 -14.82 20.37
C SER A 420 38.84 -13.32 20.15
N GLY A 421 37.66 -12.72 20.06
CA GLY A 421 37.46 -11.29 20.10
C GLY A 421 36.25 -10.95 20.95
N SER A 422 36.28 -9.80 21.59
CA SER A 422 35.12 -9.20 22.23
C SER A 422 35.09 -7.72 21.98
N PHE A 423 33.89 -7.16 21.98
CA PHE A 423 33.70 -5.73 21.86
C PHE A 423 32.54 -5.30 22.76
N SER A 424 32.62 -4.07 23.23
CA SER A 424 31.51 -3.40 23.89
C SER A 424 31.44 -1.95 23.43
N ALA A 425 30.24 -1.42 23.32
CA ALA A 425 30.03 -0.03 22.98
C ALA A 425 28.80 0.51 23.69
N ARG A 426 28.82 1.81 23.95
CA ARG A 426 27.72 2.53 24.59
C ARG A 426 27.52 3.88 23.93
N VAL A 427 26.29 4.15 23.52
CA VAL A 427 25.87 5.43 22.95
C VAL A 427 24.89 6.10 23.90
N ARG A 428 25.15 7.35 24.28
CA ARG A 428 24.36 8.10 25.27
C ARG A 428 24.17 9.57 24.88
N GLY A 429 23.07 10.18 25.29
CA GLY A 429 22.84 11.62 25.13
C GLY A 429 21.62 11.94 24.28
N SER A 430 21.43 13.22 23.94
CA SER A 430 20.33 13.65 23.07
C SER A 430 20.70 13.47 21.60
N SER A 431 19.71 13.53 20.71
CA SER A 431 19.88 13.50 19.25
C SER A 431 20.87 14.55 18.74
N ASP A 432 20.98 15.69 19.42
CA ASP A 432 21.89 16.78 19.08
C ASP A 432 23.31 16.61 19.67
N SER A 433 23.54 15.63 20.56
CA SER A 433 24.86 15.39 21.16
C SER A 433 24.94 13.97 21.74
N LEU A 434 25.27 13.01 20.88
CA LEU A 434 25.48 11.62 21.24
C LEU A 434 26.95 11.37 21.60
N HIS A 435 27.19 10.92 22.82
CA HIS A 435 28.47 10.41 23.27
C HIS A 435 28.54 8.89 23.01
N ALA A 436 29.51 8.43 22.23
CA ALA A 436 29.80 7.03 22.04
C ALA A 436 31.12 6.67 22.75
N ALA A 437 31.13 5.57 23.47
CA ALA A 437 32.33 4.96 24.01
C ALA A 437 32.38 3.49 23.59
N GLY A 438 33.55 2.94 23.30
CA GLY A 438 33.69 1.55 22.93
C GLY A 438 35.05 0.97 23.27
N GLU A 439 35.08 -0.34 23.47
CA GLU A 439 36.26 -1.14 23.76
C GLU A 439 36.27 -2.35 22.82
N ILE A 440 37.45 -2.72 22.34
CA ILE A 440 37.71 -3.93 21.58
C ILE A 440 38.87 -4.71 22.20
N LEU A 441 38.75 -6.03 22.20
CA LEU A 441 39.78 -6.95 22.65
C LEU A 441 39.86 -8.09 21.63
N PHE A 442 41.06 -8.38 21.11
CA PHE A 442 41.30 -9.58 20.30
C PHE A 442 42.53 -10.32 20.80
N SER A 443 42.47 -11.65 20.68
CA SER A 443 43.57 -12.56 20.99
C SER A 443 43.95 -13.35 19.75
N ASN A 444 45.25 -13.44 19.48
CA ASN A 444 45.84 -14.23 18.41
C ASN A 444 45.22 -13.93 17.03
N LEU A 445 45.20 -12.64 16.66
CA LEU A 445 44.80 -12.21 15.33
C LEU A 445 45.90 -12.54 14.32
N VAL A 446 45.54 -13.20 13.23
CA VAL A 446 46.38 -13.39 12.05
C VAL A 446 45.72 -12.64 10.90
N TYR A 447 46.43 -11.70 10.30
CA TYR A 447 46.04 -10.96 9.10
C TYR A 447 47.18 -11.06 8.08
N ASN A 448 46.97 -11.84 7.02
CA ASN A 448 47.99 -12.15 6.01
C ASN A 448 49.28 -12.72 6.65
N THR A 449 50.38 -11.97 6.56
CA THR A 449 51.69 -12.31 7.13
C THR A 449 51.92 -11.72 8.52
N VAL A 450 50.93 -11.00 9.06
CA VAL A 450 51.01 -10.33 10.36
C VAL A 450 50.25 -11.17 11.39
N GLN A 451 50.93 -11.55 12.46
CA GLN A 451 50.33 -12.18 13.63
C GLN A 451 50.43 -11.22 14.82
N ILE A 452 49.36 -11.09 15.59
CA ILE A 452 49.26 -10.20 16.75
C ILE A 452 48.67 -11.01 17.90
N GLU A 453 49.40 -11.15 19.00
CA GLU A 453 48.93 -11.92 20.15
C GLU A 453 47.78 -11.22 20.87
N SER A 454 47.86 -9.89 21.04
CA SER A 454 46.80 -9.13 21.71
C SER A 454 46.57 -7.77 21.06
N ILE A 455 45.29 -7.45 20.86
CA ILE A 455 44.82 -6.12 20.46
C ILE A 455 43.89 -5.62 21.55
N ARG A 456 44.14 -4.42 22.04
CA ARG A 456 43.22 -3.68 22.90
C ARG A 456 42.99 -2.31 22.31
N GLY A 457 41.73 -1.91 22.14
CA GLY A 457 41.41 -0.60 21.63
C GLY A 457 40.27 0.04 22.41
N ASN A 458 40.36 1.35 22.63
CA ASN A 458 39.31 2.17 23.20
C ASN A 458 38.98 3.31 22.23
N LEU A 459 37.70 3.67 22.15
CA LEU A 459 37.18 4.77 21.35
C LEU A 459 36.24 5.60 22.22
N GLU A 460 36.40 6.91 22.21
CA GLU A 460 35.43 7.85 22.78
C GLU A 460 35.16 8.96 21.78
N GLY A 461 33.90 9.33 21.60
CA GLY A 461 33.54 10.38 20.66
C GLY A 461 32.19 11.02 20.97
N ILE A 462 32.02 12.23 20.45
CA ILE A 462 30.79 13.01 20.47
C ILE A 462 30.36 13.22 19.03
N PHE A 463 29.09 12.96 18.77
CA PHE A 463 28.45 13.04 17.47
C PHE A 463 27.23 13.95 17.59
N SER A 464 27.22 15.05 16.84
CA SER A 464 26.07 15.94 16.65
C SER A 464 25.78 16.10 15.16
N ALA A 465 24.72 16.86 14.83
CA ALA A 465 24.42 17.23 13.46
C ALA A 465 25.56 18.03 12.80
N ASP A 466 26.24 18.87 13.59
CA ASP A 466 27.20 19.86 13.08
C ASP A 466 28.67 19.51 13.36
N ALA A 467 28.93 18.53 14.23
CA ALA A 467 30.30 18.20 14.63
C ALA A 467 30.45 16.72 14.99
N ARG A 468 31.60 16.16 14.60
CA ARG A 468 32.04 14.84 15.04
C ARG A 468 33.43 14.98 15.61
N SER A 469 33.64 14.55 16.84
CA SER A 469 34.97 14.61 17.43
C SER A 469 35.18 13.47 18.40
N GLY A 470 36.41 13.03 18.53
CA GLY A 470 36.72 11.98 19.48
C GLY A 470 38.19 11.65 19.54
N GLN A 471 38.49 10.63 20.32
CA GLN A 471 39.81 10.09 20.52
C GLN A 471 39.75 8.57 20.52
N PHE A 472 40.84 7.95 20.10
CA PHE A 472 40.99 6.51 20.17
C PHE A 472 42.42 6.15 20.56
N GLU A 473 42.54 5.01 21.22
CA GLU A 473 43.80 4.42 21.64
C GLU A 473 43.76 2.95 21.25
N VAL A 474 44.75 2.47 20.52
CA VAL A 474 44.88 1.07 20.10
C VAL A 474 46.28 0.58 20.45
N GLY A 475 46.35 -0.43 21.32
CA GLY A 475 47.57 -1.15 21.65
C GLY A 475 47.59 -2.51 20.96
N LEU A 476 48.70 -2.80 20.30
CA LEU A 476 49.02 -4.10 19.71
C LEU A 476 50.23 -4.65 20.47
N ALA A 477 50.18 -5.90 20.91
CA ALA A 477 51.28 -6.53 21.65
C ALA A 477 51.71 -7.84 20.97
N GLN A 478 53.01 -8.13 21.05
CA GLN A 478 53.65 -9.34 20.54
C GLN A 478 53.28 -9.59 19.08
N ILE A 479 53.70 -8.66 18.23
CA ILE A 479 53.41 -8.65 16.81
C ILE A 479 54.54 -9.36 16.07
N ARG A 480 54.19 -10.16 15.08
CA ARG A 480 55.14 -10.78 14.16
C ARG A 480 54.74 -10.44 12.75
N ALA A 481 55.53 -9.59 12.09
CA ALA A 481 55.35 -9.23 10.69
C ALA A 481 56.41 -9.95 9.84
N GLY A 482 56.09 -11.13 9.32
CA GLY A 482 57.09 -12.01 8.69
C GLY A 482 58.13 -12.48 9.71
N GLU A 483 59.41 -12.20 9.45
CA GLU A 483 60.54 -12.58 10.32
C GLU A 483 60.82 -11.56 11.44
N TYR A 484 60.09 -10.45 11.48
CA TYR A 484 60.37 -9.36 12.42
C TYR A 484 59.41 -9.39 13.61
N PRO A 485 59.89 -9.70 14.82
CA PRO A 485 59.11 -9.51 16.05
C PRO A 485 59.06 -8.02 16.39
N ILE A 486 57.91 -7.53 16.82
CA ILE A 486 57.70 -6.18 17.34
C ILE A 486 56.98 -6.33 18.68
N ASP A 487 57.56 -5.80 19.76
CA ASP A 487 57.06 -6.05 21.11
C ASP A 487 55.71 -5.37 21.33
N GLN A 488 55.62 -4.10 20.94
CA GLN A 488 54.41 -3.31 21.12
C GLN A 488 54.30 -2.21 20.04
N ILE A 489 53.07 -1.95 19.59
CA ILE A 489 52.71 -0.74 18.85
C ILE A 489 51.53 -0.08 19.59
N ALA A 490 51.66 1.22 19.87
CA ALA A 490 50.59 2.06 20.37
C ALA A 490 50.20 3.10 19.31
N LEU A 491 48.93 3.10 18.93
CA LEU A 491 48.35 4.10 18.02
C LEU A 491 47.33 4.93 18.80
N ASN A 492 47.63 6.21 18.96
CA ASN A 492 46.74 7.18 19.59
C ASN A 492 46.28 8.17 18.54
N GLY A 493 45.00 8.48 18.50
CA GLY A 493 44.44 9.40 17.53
C GLY A 493 43.38 10.31 18.11
N ARG A 494 43.29 11.51 17.56
CA ARG A 494 42.14 12.40 17.74
C ARG A 494 41.55 12.71 16.39
N PHE A 495 40.24 12.76 16.31
CA PHE A 495 39.56 13.14 15.08
C PHE A 495 38.61 14.31 15.34
N ARG A 496 38.48 15.16 14.33
CA ARG A 496 37.47 16.20 14.23
C ARG A 496 36.97 16.28 12.80
N ASP A 497 35.70 16.00 12.61
CA ASP A 497 35.01 15.94 11.32
C ASP A 497 35.72 14.99 10.34
N GLN A 498 36.42 15.53 9.33
CA GLN A 498 37.15 14.76 8.33
C GLN A 498 38.68 14.77 8.55
N GLN A 499 39.15 15.36 9.65
CA GLN A 499 40.57 15.44 9.99
C GLN A 499 40.88 14.48 11.15
N ALA A 500 42.03 13.81 11.08
CA ALA A 500 42.53 12.96 12.15
C ALA A 500 44.02 13.22 12.37
N ASP A 501 44.36 13.51 13.63
CA ASP A 501 45.74 13.59 14.09
C ASP A 501 46.11 12.24 14.71
N LEU A 502 47.16 11.61 14.17
CA LEU A 502 47.59 10.27 14.56
C LEU A 502 49.01 10.32 15.12
N ARG A 503 49.23 9.61 16.23
CA ARG A 503 50.54 9.36 16.82
C ARG A 503 50.74 7.86 16.95
N LEU A 504 51.77 7.36 16.27
CA LEU A 504 52.19 5.97 16.33
C LEU A 504 53.49 5.89 17.12
N GLU A 505 53.53 5.00 18.11
CA GLU A 505 54.70 4.63 18.88
C GLU A 505 54.92 3.13 18.72
N ALA A 506 56.15 2.72 18.44
CA ALA A 506 56.48 1.32 18.21
C ALA A 506 57.81 0.97 18.86
N ASP A 507 57.82 -0.12 19.63
CA ASP A 507 59.03 -0.69 20.22
C ASP A 507 59.61 -1.71 19.24
N LEU A 508 60.55 -1.25 18.41
CA LEU A 508 61.16 -2.04 17.36
C LEU A 508 62.45 -2.71 17.84
N PRO A 509 62.74 -3.96 17.42
CA PRO A 509 64.05 -4.54 17.65
C PRO A 509 65.13 -3.76 16.89
N PRO A 510 66.38 -3.70 17.40
CA PRO A 510 67.47 -2.94 16.78
C PRO A 510 67.71 -3.28 15.29
N SER A 511 67.48 -4.54 14.92
CA SER A 511 67.62 -5.01 13.53
C SER A 511 66.59 -4.40 12.58
N LEU A 512 65.37 -4.16 13.06
CA LEU A 512 64.30 -3.55 12.27
C LEU A 512 64.43 -2.03 12.24
N ALA A 513 64.81 -1.41 13.36
CA ALA A 513 65.09 0.03 13.41
C ALA A 513 66.21 0.41 12.43
N ALA A 514 67.30 -0.37 12.39
CA ALA A 514 68.39 -0.20 11.43
C ALA A 514 67.98 -0.43 9.97
N ALA A 515 67.01 -1.32 9.70
CA ALA A 515 66.50 -1.57 8.35
C ALA A 515 65.56 -0.45 7.86
N LEU A 516 65.00 0.35 8.76
CA LEU A 516 64.07 1.46 8.47
C LEU A 516 64.75 2.84 8.48
N ASP A 517 66.07 2.92 8.71
CA ASP A 517 66.82 4.17 8.89
C ASP A 517 66.20 5.10 9.97
N LEU A 518 65.72 4.50 11.08
CA LEU A 518 65.10 5.20 12.22
C LEU A 518 66.06 5.52 13.37
#